data_AF-A0A352BG90-F1
#
_entry.id   AF-A0A352BG90-F1
#
_cell.length_a   1.000
_cell.length_b   1.000
_cell.length_c   1.000
_cell.angle_alpha   90.00
_cell.angle_beta   90.00
_cell.angle_gamma   90.00
#
_symmetry.space_group_name_H-M   'P 1'
#
loop_
_entity.id
_entity.type
_entity.pdbx_description
1 polymer ?
#
loop_
_entity_poly.entity_id
_entity_poly.type
_entity_poly.pdbx_seq_one_letter_code
_entity_poly.pdbx_strand_id
1 'polypeptide(L)'
;ASLLTKSGKIFCGANIENASYPAGICAERTAMSKAISEGEKEFVAICITCNHNTYPYPCGVCRQFMSEFAPNLVVIVAKSKTDYKTTTLAQLLPSNFSEDDLK
;
A
#
# COMPACT_ATOMS: atom_id res chain seq x y z
N ALA A 1 7.48 1.96 2.91
CA ALA A 1 6.35 1.05 3.14
C ALA A 1 6.88 -0.37 3.31
N SER A 2 6.24 -1.17 4.17
CA SER A 2 6.59 -2.57 4.40
C SER A 2 5.31 -3.40 4.35
N LEU A 3 5.25 -4.34 3.42
CA LEU A 3 4.10 -5.18 3.12
C LEU A 3 4.32 -6.58 3.69
N LEU A 4 3.40 -7.04 4.53
CA LEU A 4 3.36 -8.40 5.08
C LEU A 4 2.48 -9.29 4.20
N THR A 5 3.03 -10.40 3.73
CA THR A 5 2.29 -11.42 2.98
C THR A 5 1.75 -12.50 3.90
N LYS A 6 0.80 -13.31 3.41
CA LYS A 6 0.23 -14.42 4.18
C LYS A 6 1.24 -15.54 4.45
N SER A 7 2.30 -15.64 3.65
CA SER A 7 3.41 -16.57 3.89
C SER A 7 4.36 -16.11 5.01
N GLY A 8 4.15 -14.90 5.54
CA GLY A 8 4.98 -14.31 6.60
C GLY A 8 6.19 -13.51 6.09
N LYS A 9 6.37 -13.40 4.77
CA LYS A 9 7.44 -12.58 4.19
C LYS A 9 7.11 -11.09 4.27
N ILE A 10 8.16 -10.27 4.37
CA ILE A 10 8.04 -8.81 4.40
C ILE A 10 8.75 -8.21 3.18
N PHE A 11 8.02 -7.40 2.43
CA PHE A 11 8.53 -6.68 1.26
C PHE A 11 8.57 -5.19 1.54
N CYS A 12 9.77 -4.61 1.49
CA CYS A 12 9.96 -3.18 1.67
C CYS A 12 9.94 -2.44 0.33
N GLY A 13 9.41 -1.22 0.35
CA GLY A 13 9.40 -0.29 -0.77
C GLY A 13 9.57 1.16 -0.31
N ALA A 14 10.11 1.99 -1.20
CA ALA A 14 10.25 3.44 -1.03
C ALA A 14 9.70 4.14 -2.28
N ASN A 15 9.39 5.43 -2.17
CA ASN A 15 9.08 6.23 -3.35
C ASN A 15 10.33 6.38 -4.21
N ILE A 16 10.15 6.33 -5.53
CA ILE A 16 11.21 6.55 -6.52
C ILE A 16 10.69 7.65 -7.44
N GLU A 17 11.31 8.82 -7.32
CA GLU A 17 10.93 10.00 -8.08
C GLU A 17 11.57 10.00 -9.47
N ASN A 18 11.03 10.83 -10.37
CA ASN A 18 11.56 11.03 -11.70
C ASN A 18 11.44 12.50 -12.12
N ALA A 19 12.32 12.95 -13.02
CA ALA A 19 12.25 14.30 -13.59
C ALA A 19 10.93 14.55 -14.35
N SER A 20 10.41 13.53 -15.04
CA SER A 20 9.03 13.51 -15.51
C SER A 20 8.14 13.04 -14.36
N TYR A 21 7.59 13.99 -13.60
CA TYR A 21 6.90 13.71 -12.33
C TYR A 21 5.85 12.58 -12.40
N PRO A 22 5.03 12.45 -13.47
CA PRO A 22 4.07 11.35 -13.58
C PRO A 22 4.69 9.94 -13.64
N ALA A 23 5.98 9.82 -13.98
CA ALA A 23 6.69 8.54 -14.03
C ALA A 23 7.13 8.04 -12.64
N GLY A 24 6.95 8.83 -11.58
CA GLY A 24 7.26 8.43 -10.22
C GLY A 24 6.36 7.32 -9.68
N ILE A 25 6.87 6.57 -8.71
CA ILE A 25 6.14 5.49 -8.02
C ILE A 25 6.22 5.66 -6.51
N CYS A 26 5.10 5.46 -5.83
CA CYS A 26 5.02 5.57 -4.37
C CYS A 26 5.52 4.31 -3.68
N ALA A 27 5.90 4.43 -2.40
CA ALA A 27 6.46 3.34 -1.61
C ALA A 27 5.57 2.09 -1.52
N GLU A 28 4.26 2.27 -1.46
CA GLU A 28 3.26 1.21 -1.36
C GLU A 28 3.23 0.36 -2.62
N ARG A 29 3.17 1.04 -3.78
CA ARG A 29 3.22 0.38 -5.10
C ARG A 29 4.56 -0.30 -5.32
N THR A 30 5.68 0.30 -4.92
CA THR A 30 6.99 -0.35 -4.96
C THR A 30 7.01 -1.66 -4.16
N ALA A 31 6.51 -1.64 -2.91
CA ALA A 31 6.50 -2.83 -2.05
C ALA A 31 5.61 -3.95 -2.60
N MET A 32 4.40 -3.60 -3.06
CA MET A 32 3.43 -4.57 -3.57
C MET A 32 3.84 -5.13 -4.93
N SER A 33 4.31 -4.30 -5.87
CA SER A 33 4.83 -4.77 -7.16
C SER A 33 6.00 -5.73 -6.97
N LYS A 34 6.90 -5.45 -6.02
CA LYS A 34 8.00 -6.37 -5.69
C LYS A 34 7.46 -7.72 -5.19
N ALA A 35 6.56 -7.71 -4.21
CA ALA A 35 5.99 -8.95 -3.67
C ALA A 35 5.28 -9.79 -4.74
N ILE A 36 4.48 -9.14 -5.60
CA ILE A 36 3.79 -9.79 -6.72
C ILE A 36 4.80 -10.39 -7.70
N SER A 37 5.85 -9.64 -8.07
CA SER A 37 6.88 -10.12 -9.00
C SER A 37 7.67 -11.31 -8.46
N GLU A 38 7.75 -11.47 -7.14
CA GLU A 38 8.39 -12.60 -6.46
C GLU A 38 7.41 -13.75 -6.14
N GLY A 39 6.20 -13.68 -6.70
CA GLY A 39 5.21 -14.77 -6.69
C GLY A 39 4.23 -14.76 -5.52
N GLU A 40 4.26 -13.75 -4.65
CA GLU A 40 3.31 -13.61 -3.55
C GLU A 40 1.96 -13.08 -4.07
N LYS A 41 0.86 -13.70 -3.64
CA LYS A 41 -0.50 -13.37 -4.12
C LYS A 41 -1.48 -13.00 -3.02
N GLU A 42 -1.13 -13.26 -1.77
CA GLU A 42 -2.01 -13.02 -0.62
C GLU A 42 -1.32 -12.10 0.39
N PHE A 43 -1.99 -11.01 0.75
CA PHE A 43 -1.42 -9.93 1.56
C PHE A 43 -2.25 -9.67 2.81
N VAL A 44 -1.56 -9.37 3.92
CA VAL A 44 -2.18 -9.23 5.26
C VAL A 44 -2.25 -7.76 5.67
N ALA A 45 -1.11 -7.07 5.65
CA ALA A 45 -1.02 -5.70 6.11
C ALA A 45 0.10 -4.93 5.41
N ILE A 46 -0.04 -3.61 5.32
CA ILE A 46 1.03 -2.70 4.89
C ILE A 46 1.24 -1.61 5.94
N CYS A 47 2.51 -1.38 6.31
CA CYS A 47 2.92 -0.28 7.17
C CYS A 47 3.57 0.83 6.32
N ILE A 48 3.14 2.07 6.53
CA ILE A 48 3.61 3.25 5.81
C ILE A 48 4.17 4.25 6.82
N THR A 49 5.37 4.74 6.55
CA THR A 49 6.10 5.71 7.36
C THR A 49 6.63 6.81 6.44
N CYS A 50 6.77 8.02 6.96
CA CYS A 50 7.48 9.11 6.29
C CYS A 50 8.35 9.85 7.31
N ASN A 51 9.27 10.69 6.83
CA ASN A 51 10.18 11.46 7.70
C ASN A 51 9.49 12.67 8.36
N HIS A 52 8.23 12.93 8.04
CA HIS A 52 7.46 14.02 8.63
C HIS A 52 6.63 13.50 9.81
N ASN A 53 6.37 14.35 10.81
CA ASN A 53 5.55 14.00 11.96
C ASN A 53 4.04 14.02 11.63
N THR A 54 3.63 13.23 10.63
CA THR A 54 2.25 13.13 10.12
C THR A 54 1.87 11.66 9.94
N TYR A 55 0.58 11.38 9.73
CA TYR A 55 0.12 10.04 9.35
C TYR A 55 0.15 9.92 7.82
N PRO A 56 1.06 9.14 7.22
CA PRO A 56 1.23 9.06 5.77
C PRO A 56 0.19 8.12 5.16
N TYR A 57 -1.07 8.58 5.06
CA TYR A 57 -2.11 7.81 4.37
C TYR A 57 -1.76 7.63 2.89
N PRO A 58 -2.05 6.44 2.31
CA PRO A 58 -1.75 6.17 0.92
C PRO A 58 -2.55 7.09 0.00
N CYS A 59 -1.96 7.50 -1.12
CA CYS A 59 -2.64 8.30 -2.14
C CYS A 59 -3.70 7.48 -2.87
N GLY A 60 -4.62 8.13 -3.59
CA GLY A 60 -5.72 7.46 -4.29
C GLY A 60 -5.27 6.36 -5.26
N VAL A 61 -4.20 6.61 -6.02
CA VAL A 61 -3.62 5.61 -6.95
C VAL A 61 -3.11 4.38 -6.21
N CYS A 62 -2.43 4.56 -5.08
CA CYS A 62 -1.98 3.44 -4.26
C CYS A 62 -3.17 2.67 -3.66
N ARG A 63 -4.22 3.37 -3.22
CA ARG A 63 -5.42 2.70 -2.70
C ARG A 63 -6.06 1.81 -3.75
N GLN A 64 -6.28 2.34 -4.95
CA GLN A 64 -6.88 1.61 -6.06
C GLN A 64 -5.98 0.45 -6.52
N PHE A 65 -4.67 0.67 -6.62
CA PHE A 65 -3.74 -0.39 -6.99
C PHE A 65 -3.76 -1.54 -5.96
N MET A 66 -3.75 -1.22 -4.67
CA MET A 66 -3.79 -2.24 -3.63
C MET A 66 -5.13 -2.96 -3.56
N SER A 67 -6.25 -2.31 -3.90
CA SER A 67 -7.57 -2.93 -3.80
C SER A 67 -7.78 -4.03 -4.83
N GLU A 68 -7.07 -3.98 -5.94
CA GLU A 68 -7.05 -5.02 -6.96
C GLU A 68 -6.55 -6.36 -6.41
N PHE A 69 -5.53 -6.31 -5.54
CA PHE A 69 -4.85 -7.52 -5.06
C PHE A 69 -5.21 -7.89 -3.61
N ALA A 70 -5.66 -6.92 -2.82
CA ALA A 70 -5.94 -7.10 -1.40
C ALA A 70 -7.00 -6.09 -0.91
N PRO A 71 -8.29 -6.26 -1.27
CA PRO A 71 -9.35 -5.34 -0.85
C PRO A 71 -9.53 -5.26 0.68
N ASN A 72 -9.17 -6.32 1.40
CA ASN A 72 -9.22 -6.40 2.86
C ASN A 72 -7.89 -6.05 3.56
N LEU A 73 -6.92 -5.47 2.84
CA LEU A 73 -5.60 -5.16 3.38
C LEU A 73 -5.70 -4.24 4.59
N VAL A 74 -5.03 -4.62 5.68
CA VAL A 74 -4.86 -3.74 6.84
C VAL A 74 -3.82 -2.67 6.50
N VAL A 75 -4.16 -1.40 6.71
CA VAL A 75 -3.27 -0.27 6.46
C VAL A 75 -2.87 0.34 7.79
N ILE A 76 -1.56 0.34 8.05
CA ILE A 76 -0.94 0.93 9.23
C ILE A 76 -0.20 2.19 8.78
N VAL A 77 -0.54 3.34 9.35
CA VAL A 77 0.14 4.61 9.11
C VAL A 77 0.84 5.03 10.40
N ALA A 78 2.17 5.08 10.38
CA ALA A 78 2.97 5.23 11.58
C ALA A 78 3.82 6.50 11.53
N LYS A 79 3.78 7.27 12.62
CA LYS A 79 4.73 8.35 12.92
C LYS A 79 5.94 7.81 13.68
N SER A 80 5.71 6.79 14.53
CA SER A 80 6.73 6.10 15.30
C SER A 80 6.27 4.69 15.65
N LYS A 81 7.09 3.93 16.39
CA LYS A 81 6.74 2.59 16.88
C LYS A 81 5.54 2.58 17.85
N THR A 82 5.30 3.70 18.55
CA THR A 82 4.25 3.81 19.57
C THR A 82 3.13 4.76 19.18
N ASP A 83 3.30 5.52 18.10
CA ASP A 83 2.28 6.43 17.56
C ASP A 83 1.98 6.04 16.11
N TYR A 84 0.91 5.27 15.93
CA TYR A 84 0.41 4.82 14.65
C TYR A 84 -1.10 4.65 14.68
N LYS A 85 -1.71 4.66 13.49
CA LYS A 85 -3.12 4.35 13.30
C LYS A 85 -3.26 3.13 12.40
N THR A 86 -4.31 2.37 12.66
CA THR A 86 -4.67 1.19 11.87
C THR A 86 -6.06 1.39 11.29
N THR A 87 -6.21 1.06 10.02
CA THR A 87 -7.47 1.10 9.26
C THR A 87 -7.45 -0.02 8.23
N THR A 88 -8.48 -0.14 7.41
CA THR A 88 -8.52 -1.09 6.29
C THR A 88 -8.59 -0.36 4.97
N LEU A 89 -8.19 -1.04 3.90
CA LEU A 89 -8.28 -0.47 2.57
C LEU A 89 -9.73 -0.16 2.16
N ALA A 90 -10.68 -1.03 2.53
CA ALA A 90 -12.11 -0.80 2.34
C ALA A 90 -12.63 0.48 3.02
N GLN A 91 -12.09 0.85 4.19
CA GLN A 91 -12.43 2.12 4.86
C GLN A 91 -11.80 3.33 4.15
N LEU A 92 -10.61 3.15 3.57
CA LEU A 92 -9.90 4.22 2.86
C LEU A 92 -10.41 4.43 1.42
N LEU A 93 -11.06 3.44 0.83
CA LEU A 93 -11.59 3.47 -0.52
C LEU A 93 -12.98 2.82 -0.55
N PRO A 94 -14.01 3.47 0.04
CA PRO A 94 -15.37 2.94 0.02
C PRO A 94 -15.94 2.95 -1.40
N SER A 95 -16.74 1.94 -1.72
CA SER A 95 -17.37 1.79 -3.04
C SER A 95 -16.36 1.89 -4.20
N ASN A 96 -15.23 1.19 -4.05
CA ASN A 96 -14.14 1.24 -5.02
C ASN A 96 -14.57 0.68 -6.37
N PHE A 97 -14.02 1.26 -7.44
CA PHE A 97 -14.08 0.67 -8.78
C PHE A 97 -13.34 -0.67 -8.77
N SER A 98 -13.88 -1.67 -9.46
CA SER A 98 -13.40 -3.05 -9.42
C SER A 98 -13.58 -3.77 -10.76
N GLU A 99 -13.14 -5.03 -10.83
CA GLU A 99 -13.35 -5.89 -12.00
C GLU A 99 -14.84 -6.04 -12.38
N ASP A 100 -15.76 -5.94 -11.42
CA ASP A 100 -17.19 -6.04 -11.69
C ASP A 100 -17.74 -4.84 -12.47
N ASP A 101 -17.08 -3.69 -12.42
CA ASP A 101 -17.46 -2.49 -13.17
C ASP A 101 -16.92 -2.48 -14.61
N LEU A 102 -16.05 -3.43 -14.96
CA LEU A 102 -15.45 -3.56 -16.30
C LEU A 102 -16.25 -4.49 -17.24
N LYS A 103 -17.28 -5.16 -16.73
CA LYS A 103 -18.13 -6.11 -17.47
C LYS A 103 -19.34 -5.41 -18.08
#